data_AF-A0A9P5W9X3-F1
#
_entry.id   AF-A0A9P5W9X3-F1
#
_cell.length_a   1.000
_cell.length_b   1.000
_cell.length_c   1.000
_cell.angle_alpha   90.00
_cell.angle_beta   90.00
_cell.angle_gamma   90.00
#
_symmetry.space_group_name_H-M   'P 1'
#
loop_
_entity.id
_entity.type
_entity.pdbx_description
1 polymer ?
#
loop_
_entity_poly.entity_id
_entity_poly.type
_entity_poly.pdbx_seq_one_letter_code
_entity_poly.pdbx_strand_id
1 'polypeptide(L)'
;MGCDISNVIRVVQYGYPSNLTSLMQRMGRAARNPKLQGHGILMASKRSRKELPEGLVRYISGLECRRNVLNFEFRRHDENELEGELEENLNCCDVCNPDSMLDTIEKKLTFISHKHPKYVYTEEEETAMKGLVMEWRSERFEKDITSTCGWMTEGSVISDKKLGDLIKMSSKIIPDLPESLGTTLRWQPLRAEYGEELSGLLSEFEIEREFSSTEAETTIERGRLMLEEHEEILNVYGHAAAQLPTSEALPPIVYEFVEGTSP
;
A
#
# COMPACT_ATOMS: atom_id res chain seq x y z
N MET A 1 -35.15 5.83 0.51
CA MET A 1 -34.58 6.47 -0.71
C MET A 1 -34.98 7.95 -0.70
N GLY A 2 -34.29 8.80 0.08
CA GLY A 2 -34.73 10.18 0.36
C GLY A 2 -33.90 11.29 -0.28
N CYS A 3 -32.96 10.96 -1.17
CA CYS A 3 -32.07 11.95 -1.78
C CYS A 3 -32.61 12.36 -3.16
N ASP A 4 -33.08 13.60 -3.28
CA ASP A 4 -33.58 14.19 -4.53
C ASP A 4 -32.70 15.36 -4.97
N ILE A 5 -31.55 15.03 -5.56
CA ILE A 5 -30.59 15.99 -6.10
C ILE A 5 -30.61 15.83 -7.62
N SER A 6 -31.03 16.88 -8.34
CA SER A 6 -31.21 16.81 -9.80
C SER A 6 -29.89 16.76 -10.59
N ASN A 7 -28.81 17.28 -10.01
CA ASN A 7 -27.55 17.54 -10.70
C ASN A 7 -26.41 16.59 -10.28
N VAL A 8 -26.75 15.36 -9.88
CA VAL A 8 -25.74 14.33 -9.57
C VAL A 8 -25.12 13.83 -10.88
N ILE A 9 -23.88 14.19 -11.18
CA ILE A 9 -23.23 13.80 -12.44
C ILE A 9 -22.78 12.33 -12.41
N ARG A 10 -22.46 11.79 -11.24
CA ARG A 10 -21.88 10.44 -11.10
C ARG A 10 -22.47 9.70 -9.91
N VAL A 11 -22.84 8.45 -10.13
CA VAL A 11 -23.23 7.51 -9.08
C VAL A 11 -22.28 6.32 -9.15
N VAL A 12 -21.66 5.99 -8.01
CA VAL A 12 -20.78 4.83 -7.89
C VAL A 12 -21.44 3.81 -6.97
N GLN A 13 -21.71 2.62 -7.50
CA GLN A 13 -22.14 1.46 -6.73
C GLN A 13 -20.92 0.62 -6.40
N TYR A 14 -20.57 0.55 -5.12
CA TYR A 14 -19.54 -0.36 -4.63
C TYR A 14 -20.16 -1.71 -4.23
N GLY A 15 -19.60 -2.81 -4.71
CA GLY A 15 -20.12 -4.16 -4.49
C GLY A 15 -21.35 -4.49 -5.34
N TYR A 16 -21.83 -5.72 -5.22
CA TYR A 16 -22.99 -6.20 -5.97
C TYR A 16 -24.31 -5.72 -5.32
N PRO A 17 -25.24 -5.13 -6.09
CA PRO A 17 -26.60 -4.93 -5.62
C PRO A 17 -27.33 -6.28 -5.48
N SER A 18 -28.40 -6.32 -4.69
CA SER A 18 -29.20 -7.53 -4.50
C SER A 18 -29.92 -7.98 -5.77
N ASN A 19 -30.27 -7.06 -6.67
CA ASN A 19 -30.90 -7.32 -7.96
C ASN A 19 -30.69 -6.16 -8.95
N LEU A 20 -31.05 -6.39 -10.22
CA LEU A 20 -30.91 -5.42 -11.30
C LEU A 20 -31.83 -4.18 -11.12
N THR A 21 -33.00 -4.35 -10.52
CA THR A 21 -33.92 -3.24 -10.19
C THR A 21 -33.26 -2.25 -9.23
N SER A 22 -32.62 -2.77 -8.18
CA SER A 22 -31.90 -1.94 -7.20
C SER A 22 -30.74 -1.21 -7.84
N LEU A 23 -30.03 -1.85 -8.78
CA LEU A 23 -28.96 -1.19 -9.55
C LEU A 23 -29.52 -0.02 -10.37
N MET A 24 -30.55 -0.28 -11.17
CA MET A 24 -31.18 0.71 -12.05
C MET A 24 -31.70 1.90 -11.25
N GLN A 25 -32.40 1.65 -10.14
CA GLN A 25 -32.93 2.72 -9.29
C GLN A 25 -31.83 3.60 -8.67
N ARG A 26 -30.67 3.01 -8.34
CA ARG A 26 -29.51 3.75 -7.83
C ARG A 26 -28.84 4.56 -8.93
N MET A 27 -28.58 3.94 -10.09
CA MET A 27 -27.94 4.60 -11.22
C MET A 27 -28.81 5.69 -11.84
N GLY A 28 -30.13 5.51 -11.88
CA GLY A 28 -31.10 6.51 -12.34
C GLY A 28 -31.20 7.75 -11.44
N ARG A 29 -30.41 7.84 -10.37
CA ARG A 29 -30.23 9.07 -9.60
C ARG A 29 -29.23 10.02 -10.26
N ALA A 30 -28.39 9.54 -11.17
CA ALA A 30 -27.50 10.39 -11.95
C ALA A 30 -28.29 11.21 -12.98
N ALA A 31 -27.97 12.50 -13.09
CA ALA A 31 -28.45 13.45 -14.09
C ALA A 31 -29.96 13.41 -14.35
N ARG A 32 -30.77 13.68 -13.32
CA ARG A 32 -32.23 13.86 -13.52
C ARG A 32 -32.57 15.12 -14.31
N ASN A 33 -31.66 16.09 -14.34
CA ASN A 33 -31.76 17.22 -15.25
C ASN A 33 -31.42 16.74 -16.68
N PRO A 34 -32.36 16.81 -17.64
CA PRO A 34 -32.16 16.31 -19.01
C PRO A 34 -31.07 17.07 -19.78
N LYS A 35 -30.60 18.22 -19.28
CA LYS A 35 -29.49 18.98 -19.84
C LYS A 35 -28.11 18.46 -19.42
N LEU A 36 -28.06 17.53 -18.46
CA LEU A 36 -26.82 16.96 -17.93
C LEU A 36 -26.66 15.52 -18.39
N GLN A 37 -25.42 15.11 -18.62
CA GLN A 37 -25.07 13.70 -18.83
C GLN A 37 -24.66 13.08 -17.49
N GLY A 38 -25.27 11.94 -17.16
CA GLY A 38 -24.97 11.18 -15.94
C GLY A 38 -24.12 9.94 -16.21
N HIS A 39 -23.29 9.56 -15.23
CA HIS A 39 -22.49 8.34 -15.28
C HIS A 39 -22.86 7.41 -14.12
N GLY A 40 -23.23 6.17 -14.45
CA GLY A 40 -23.41 5.10 -13.48
C GLY A 40 -22.22 4.14 -13.52
N ILE A 41 -21.48 4.02 -12.42
CA ILE A 41 -20.28 3.17 -12.31
C ILE A 41 -20.54 2.07 -11.31
N LEU A 42 -20.40 0.81 -11.74
CA LEU A 42 -20.47 -0.36 -10.85
C LEU A 42 -19.06 -0.91 -10.61
N MET A 43 -18.60 -0.86 -9.36
CA MET A 43 -17.33 -1.46 -8.94
C MET A 43 -17.61 -2.78 -8.24
N ALA A 44 -17.32 -3.90 -8.89
CA ALA A 44 -17.59 -5.22 -8.35
C ALA A 44 -16.38 -6.15 -8.46
N SER A 45 -16.07 -6.86 -7.37
CA SER A 45 -14.97 -7.83 -7.33
C SER A 45 -15.39 -9.17 -7.94
N LYS A 46 -14.54 -9.78 -8.77
CA LYS A 46 -14.78 -11.12 -9.31
C LYS A 46 -14.97 -12.18 -8.21
N ARG A 47 -14.38 -11.99 -7.03
CA ARG A 47 -14.35 -12.98 -5.94
C ARG A 47 -15.69 -13.11 -5.19
N SER A 48 -16.55 -12.09 -5.24
CA SER A 48 -17.82 -12.06 -4.50
C SER A 48 -19.05 -12.43 -5.34
N ARG A 49 -18.89 -13.18 -6.44
CA ARG A 49 -19.98 -13.58 -7.35
C ARG A 49 -20.95 -14.65 -6.81
N LYS A 50 -20.82 -15.10 -5.56
CA LYS A 50 -21.66 -16.19 -5.07
C LYS A 50 -23.12 -15.74 -5.06
N GLU A 51 -23.95 -16.43 -5.85
CA GLU A 51 -25.42 -16.33 -5.89
C GLU A 51 -26.00 -14.98 -6.38
N LEU A 52 -25.46 -14.41 -7.46
CA LEU A 52 -26.09 -13.26 -8.10
C LEU A 52 -27.30 -13.68 -8.96
N PRO A 53 -28.38 -12.87 -9.01
CA PRO A 53 -29.49 -13.10 -9.93
C PRO A 53 -29.02 -13.11 -11.39
N GLU A 54 -29.66 -13.92 -12.23
CA GLU A 54 -29.30 -14.13 -13.64
C GLU A 54 -29.21 -12.80 -14.41
N GLY A 55 -30.21 -11.92 -14.30
CA GLY A 55 -30.20 -10.62 -14.96
C GLY A 55 -29.01 -9.74 -14.57
N LEU A 56 -28.55 -9.84 -13.31
CA LEU A 56 -27.37 -9.11 -12.85
C LEU A 56 -26.07 -9.74 -13.36
N VAL A 57 -25.99 -11.07 -13.43
CA VAL A 57 -24.84 -11.78 -14.05
C VAL A 57 -24.71 -11.39 -15.51
N ARG A 58 -25.82 -11.39 -16.26
CA ARG A 58 -25.90 -10.94 -17.65
C ARG A 58 -25.48 -9.48 -17.79
N TYR A 59 -26.00 -8.60 -16.93
CA TYR A 59 -25.64 -7.18 -16.94
C TYR A 59 -24.15 -6.92 -16.68
N ILE A 60 -23.50 -7.68 -15.81
CA ILE A 60 -22.10 -7.44 -15.41
C ILE A 60 -21.10 -8.16 -16.30
N SER A 61 -21.38 -9.42 -16.65
CA SER A 61 -20.43 -10.29 -17.36
C SER A 61 -20.77 -10.45 -18.84
N GLY A 62 -21.95 -10.01 -19.28
CA GLY A 62 -22.35 -10.07 -20.67
C GLY A 62 -21.53 -9.13 -21.55
N LEU A 63 -21.43 -9.50 -22.83
CA LEU A 63 -20.81 -8.71 -23.90
C LEU A 63 -21.86 -7.91 -24.70
N GLU A 64 -23.09 -7.87 -24.21
CA GLU A 64 -24.19 -7.13 -24.81
C GLU A 64 -24.19 -5.68 -24.30
N CYS A 65 -24.77 -4.76 -25.08
CA CYS A 65 -25.01 -3.39 -24.65
C CYS A 65 -25.75 -3.35 -23.30
N ARG A 66 -25.18 -2.67 -22.30
CA ARG A 66 -25.77 -2.57 -20.95
C ARG A 66 -27.19 -1.99 -20.99
N ARG A 67 -27.44 -1.03 -21.87
CA ARG A 67 -28.77 -0.43 -22.08
C ARG A 67 -29.75 -1.44 -22.67
N ASN A 68 -29.30 -2.32 -23.56
CA ASN A 68 -30.15 -3.38 -24.12
C ASN A 68 -30.51 -4.43 -23.06
N VAL A 69 -29.57 -4.80 -22.19
CA VAL A 69 -29.87 -5.71 -21.07
C VAL A 69 -30.94 -5.10 -20.15
N LEU A 70 -30.81 -3.81 -19.81
CA LEU A 70 -31.81 -3.11 -19.00
C LEU A 70 -33.15 -2.99 -19.72
N ASN A 71 -33.15 -2.63 -21.00
CA ASN A 71 -34.37 -2.56 -21.81
C ASN A 71 -35.05 -3.91 -21.89
N PHE A 72 -34.30 -5.01 -22.07
CA PHE A 72 -34.83 -6.35 -22.10
C PHE A 72 -35.48 -6.75 -20.76
N GLU A 73 -34.85 -6.40 -19.63
CA GLU A 73 -35.40 -6.73 -18.30
C GLU A 73 -36.65 -5.92 -17.95
N PHE A 74 -36.69 -4.63 -18.33
CA PHE A 74 -37.70 -3.68 -17.82
C PHE A 74 -38.75 -3.24 -18.84
N ARG A 75 -38.56 -3.45 -20.14
CA ARG A 75 -39.63 -3.19 -21.11
C ARG A 75 -40.63 -4.34 -21.04
N ARG A 76 -41.90 -3.98 -20.80
CA ARG A 76 -43.00 -4.86 -21.18
C ARG A 76 -42.99 -4.96 -22.72
N HIS A 77 -43.31 -6.14 -23.24
CA HIS A 77 -43.41 -6.47 -24.67
C HIS A 77 -44.47 -5.63 -25.42
N ASP A 78 -44.38 -4.31 -25.43
CA ASP A 78 -45.07 -3.51 -26.44
C ASP A 78 -44.17 -3.47 -27.68
N GLU A 79 -44.39 -4.48 -28.53
CA GLU A 79 -43.63 -4.71 -29.78
C GLU A 79 -43.71 -3.53 -30.77
N ASN A 80 -44.60 -2.56 -30.53
CA ASN A 80 -44.88 -1.44 -31.43
C ASN A 80 -44.03 -0.16 -31.20
N GLU A 81 -43.19 -0.09 -30.16
CA GLU A 81 -42.36 1.12 -29.87
C GLU A 81 -40.88 0.99 -30.25
N LEU A 82 -40.47 -0.10 -30.93
CA LEU A 82 -39.04 -0.36 -31.18
C LEU A 82 -38.44 0.30 -32.45
N GLU A 83 -39.25 0.98 -33.27
CA GLU A 83 -38.78 1.59 -34.53
C GLU A 83 -38.30 3.05 -34.38
N GLY A 84 -38.13 3.55 -33.16
CA GLY A 84 -37.39 4.79 -32.93
C GLY A 84 -35.91 4.56 -33.22
N GLU A 85 -35.40 5.19 -34.28
CA GLU A 85 -33.99 5.17 -34.66
C GLU A 85 -33.12 5.30 -33.40
N LEU A 86 -32.37 4.25 -33.07
CA LEU A 86 -31.27 4.33 -32.13
C LEU A 86 -30.25 5.26 -32.77
N GLU A 87 -30.44 6.57 -32.62
CA GLU A 87 -29.43 7.58 -32.92
C GLU A 87 -28.11 7.05 -32.38
N GLU A 88 -27.05 7.14 -33.19
CA GLU A 88 -25.71 6.65 -32.86
C GLU A 88 -25.29 7.22 -31.50
N ASN A 89 -25.58 6.47 -30.44
CA ASN A 89 -25.43 6.91 -29.07
C ASN A 89 -23.94 6.77 -28.75
N LEU A 90 -23.15 7.76 -29.17
CA LEU A 90 -21.72 7.88 -28.88
C LEU A 90 -21.45 7.76 -27.37
N ASN A 91 -22.44 8.05 -26.52
CA ASN A 91 -22.39 7.97 -25.05
C ASN A 91 -23.24 6.82 -24.47
N CYS A 92 -23.17 5.61 -25.05
CA CYS A 92 -24.01 4.49 -24.63
C CYS A 92 -23.55 3.80 -23.33
N CYS A 93 -22.50 2.97 -23.38
CA CYS A 93 -21.96 2.20 -22.25
C CYS A 93 -20.55 1.68 -22.54
N ASP A 94 -19.92 1.02 -21.55
CA ASP A 94 -18.58 0.44 -21.63
C ASP A 94 -18.41 -0.63 -22.72
N VAL A 95 -19.49 -1.35 -23.05
CA VAL A 95 -19.47 -2.38 -24.08
C VAL A 95 -19.58 -1.78 -25.49
N CYS A 96 -20.40 -0.74 -25.66
CA CYS A 96 -20.62 -0.10 -26.96
C CYS A 96 -19.53 0.90 -27.34
N ASN A 97 -18.92 1.54 -26.34
CA ASN A 97 -17.86 2.51 -26.53
C ASN A 97 -16.76 2.30 -25.47
N PRO A 98 -15.90 1.28 -25.66
CA PRO A 98 -14.85 0.94 -24.69
C PRO A 98 -13.85 2.08 -24.51
N ASP A 99 -13.63 2.90 -25.55
CA ASP A 99 -12.63 3.98 -25.54
C ASP A 99 -13.11 5.20 -24.73
N SER A 100 -14.41 5.54 -24.77
CA SER A 100 -14.93 6.69 -23.99
C SER A 100 -14.79 6.57 -22.47
N MET A 101 -14.67 5.33 -21.97
CA MET A 101 -14.46 5.07 -20.55
C MET A 101 -13.00 5.30 -20.14
N LEU A 102 -12.06 5.16 -21.08
CA LEU A 102 -10.63 5.34 -20.81
C LEU A 102 -10.31 6.80 -20.54
N ASP A 103 -10.84 7.76 -21.29
CA ASP A 103 -10.58 9.20 -21.03
C ASP A 103 -11.02 9.66 -19.62
N THR A 104 -12.04 9.00 -19.03
CA THR A 104 -12.52 9.30 -17.67
C THR A 104 -11.72 8.58 -16.57
N ILE A 105 -11.10 7.44 -16.91
CA ILE A 105 -10.34 6.57 -15.98
C ILE A 105 -8.82 6.75 -16.16
N GLU A 106 -8.36 7.40 -17.23
CA GLU A 106 -6.95 7.59 -17.59
C GLU A 106 -6.20 8.58 -16.69
N LYS A 107 -6.88 9.25 -15.76
CA LYS A 107 -6.27 9.46 -14.45
C LYS A 107 -6.22 8.11 -13.76
N LYS A 108 -5.31 7.25 -14.24
CA LYS A 108 -4.97 5.95 -13.70
C LYS A 108 -4.78 6.12 -12.19
N LEU A 109 -5.83 5.89 -11.43
CA LEU A 109 -5.71 5.24 -10.14
C LEU A 109 -5.28 3.82 -10.49
N THR A 110 -4.05 3.67 -10.96
CA THR A 110 -3.32 2.46 -10.67
C THR A 110 -3.31 2.41 -9.16
N PHE A 111 -4.30 1.73 -8.58
CA PHE A 111 -3.99 0.79 -7.53
C PHE A 111 -3.02 -0.19 -8.18
N ILE A 112 -1.76 0.27 -8.34
CA ILE A 112 -0.63 -0.59 -8.13
C ILE A 112 -1.00 -1.15 -6.77
N SER A 113 -1.50 -2.39 -6.74
CA SER A 113 -1.19 -3.25 -5.62
C SER A 113 0.32 -3.18 -5.61
N HIS A 114 0.86 -2.16 -4.94
CA HIS A 114 2.24 -2.13 -4.54
C HIS A 114 2.26 -3.41 -3.73
N LYS A 115 2.72 -4.49 -4.36
CA LYS A 115 3.19 -5.63 -3.64
C LYS A 115 4.29 -4.98 -2.85
N HIS A 116 3.95 -4.54 -1.63
CA HIS A 116 4.91 -3.92 -0.74
C HIS A 116 6.06 -4.91 -0.77
N PRO A 117 7.25 -4.47 -1.21
CA PRO A 117 8.38 -5.37 -1.35
C PRO A 117 8.44 -6.16 -0.06
N LYS A 118 8.39 -7.50 -0.17
CA LYS A 118 8.39 -8.36 1.00
C LYS A 118 9.71 -8.10 1.69
N TYR A 119 9.67 -7.32 2.76
CA TYR A 119 10.85 -7.06 3.54
C TYR A 119 11.14 -8.33 4.32
N VAL A 120 12.38 -8.78 4.26
CA VAL A 120 12.85 -9.91 5.05
C VAL A 120 13.67 -9.30 6.17
N TYR A 121 13.19 -9.42 7.41
CA TYR A 121 13.97 -8.99 8.57
C TYR A 121 15.28 -9.76 8.64
N THR A 122 16.33 -9.04 9.02
CA THR A 122 17.56 -9.65 9.49
C THR A 122 17.29 -10.41 10.79
N GLU A 123 18.17 -11.36 11.13
CA GLU A 123 18.04 -12.13 12.38
C GLU A 123 18.11 -11.21 13.61
N GLU A 124 18.89 -10.13 13.54
CA GLU A 124 19.01 -9.11 14.58
C GLU A 124 17.71 -8.31 14.75
N GLU A 125 17.09 -7.85 13.66
CA GLU A 125 15.80 -7.15 13.69
C GLU A 125 14.67 -8.06 14.17
N GLU A 126 14.65 -9.32 13.72
CA GLU A 126 13.66 -10.30 14.18
C GLU A 126 13.79 -10.52 15.69
N THR A 127 15.02 -10.59 16.20
CA THR A 127 15.31 -10.72 17.63
C THR A 127 14.91 -9.47 18.41
N ALA A 128 15.20 -8.27 17.90
CA ALA A 128 14.84 -7.01 18.51
C ALA A 128 13.31 -6.85 18.60
N MET A 129 12.60 -7.09 17.49
CA MET A 129 11.14 -7.06 17.46
C MET A 129 10.54 -8.09 18.42
N LYS A 130 11.09 -9.30 18.45
CA LYS A 130 10.67 -10.34 19.41
C LYS A 130 10.84 -9.87 20.85
N GLY A 131 11.95 -9.21 21.16
CA GLY A 131 12.21 -8.61 22.47
C GLY A 131 11.14 -7.61 22.87
N LEU A 132 10.82 -6.66 22.00
CA LEU A 132 9.79 -5.64 22.26
C LEU A 132 8.40 -6.24 22.49
N VAL A 133 8.00 -7.21 21.67
CA VAL A 133 6.70 -7.88 21.83
C VAL A 133 6.66 -8.72 23.12
N MET A 134 7.78 -9.35 23.50
CA MET A 134 7.88 -10.09 24.76
C MET A 134 7.81 -9.16 25.97
N GLU A 135 8.48 -8.01 25.94
CA GLU A 135 8.40 -7.00 26.99
C GLU A 135 6.97 -6.48 27.16
N TRP A 136 6.33 -6.05 26.07
CA TRP A 136 4.91 -5.66 26.09
C TRP A 136 4.01 -6.77 26.64
N ARG A 137 4.26 -8.03 26.27
CA ARG A 137 3.50 -9.18 26.77
C ARG A 137 3.65 -9.33 28.29
N SER A 138 4.86 -9.20 28.82
CA SER A 138 5.13 -9.27 30.27
C SER A 138 4.45 -8.12 31.02
N GLU A 139 4.52 -6.89 30.49
CA GLU A 139 3.83 -5.73 31.08
C GLU A 139 2.32 -5.92 31.16
N ARG A 140 1.70 -6.42 30.08
CA ARG A 140 0.25 -6.67 30.03
C ARG A 140 -0.16 -7.82 30.94
N PHE A 141 0.65 -8.87 31.01
CA PHE A 141 0.42 -9.98 31.93
C PHE A 141 0.41 -9.48 33.39
N GLU A 142 1.40 -8.68 33.77
CA GLU A 142 1.51 -8.15 35.13
C GLU A 142 0.36 -7.21 35.49
N LYS A 143 0.03 -6.30 34.57
CA LYS A 143 -1.03 -5.30 34.76
C LYS A 143 -2.42 -5.91 34.82
N ASP A 144 -2.75 -6.80 33.89
CA ASP A 144 -4.13 -7.22 33.65
C ASP A 144 -4.46 -8.64 34.17
N ILE A 145 -3.45 -9.50 34.41
CA ILE A 145 -3.68 -10.93 34.73
C ILE A 145 -3.16 -11.32 36.11
N THR A 146 -1.95 -10.91 36.51
CA THR A 146 -1.32 -11.36 37.78
C THR A 146 -2.21 -11.11 39.00
N SER A 147 -2.94 -9.98 39.01
CA SER A 147 -3.85 -9.61 40.09
C SER A 147 -5.11 -10.49 40.20
N THR A 148 -5.52 -11.15 39.11
CA THR A 148 -6.78 -11.87 39.02
C THR A 148 -6.58 -13.39 38.99
N CYS A 149 -5.51 -13.87 38.36
CA CYS A 149 -5.29 -15.29 38.07
C CYS A 149 -3.81 -15.69 38.27
N GLY A 150 -3.37 -15.93 39.50
CA GLY A 150 -1.97 -16.31 39.81
C GLY A 150 -1.51 -17.67 39.26
N TRP A 151 -2.40 -18.47 38.66
CA TRP A 151 -2.06 -19.73 37.99
C TRP A 151 -1.80 -19.57 36.48
N MET A 152 -2.11 -18.40 35.91
CA MET A 152 -1.83 -18.10 34.51
C MET A 152 -0.36 -17.75 34.29
N THR A 153 0.10 -17.87 33.06
CA THR A 153 1.43 -17.44 32.62
C THR A 153 1.32 -16.37 31.55
N GLU A 154 2.42 -15.68 31.22
CA GLU A 154 2.47 -14.67 30.14
C GLU A 154 1.93 -15.17 28.80
N GLY A 155 2.03 -16.48 28.55
CA GLY A 155 1.46 -17.12 27.35
C GLY A 155 -0.06 -17.01 27.24
N SER A 156 -0.74 -16.58 28.31
CA SER A 156 -2.18 -16.30 28.35
C SER A 156 -2.54 -14.96 27.69
N VAL A 157 -1.59 -14.02 27.57
CA VAL A 157 -1.74 -12.79 26.78
C VAL A 157 -1.60 -13.12 25.30
N ILE A 158 -0.45 -13.72 24.92
CA ILE A 158 -0.19 -14.23 23.59
C ILE A 158 0.75 -15.44 23.67
N SER A 159 0.32 -16.57 23.11
CA SER A 159 1.14 -17.80 23.09
C SER A 159 2.40 -17.59 22.24
N ASP A 160 3.51 -18.24 22.59
CA ASP A 160 4.79 -18.12 21.84
C ASP A 160 4.64 -18.45 20.35
N LYS A 161 3.77 -19.41 20.02
CA LYS A 161 3.46 -19.76 18.62
C LYS A 161 2.86 -18.57 17.86
N LYS A 162 1.89 -17.90 18.47
CA LYS A 162 1.22 -16.73 17.89
C LYS A 162 2.12 -15.51 17.83
N LEU A 163 3.03 -15.37 18.79
CA LEU A 163 4.08 -14.36 18.77
C LEU A 163 5.03 -14.57 17.57
N GLY A 164 5.42 -15.82 17.31
CA GLY A 164 6.20 -16.15 16.11
C GLY A 164 5.44 -15.92 14.79
N ASP A 165 4.14 -16.20 14.76
CA ASP A 165 3.28 -15.90 13.60
C ASP A 165 3.15 -14.39 13.36
N LEU A 166 3.03 -13.60 14.44
CA LEU A 166 2.92 -12.15 14.41
C LEU A 166 4.16 -11.50 13.78
N ILE A 167 5.36 -11.89 14.22
CA ILE A 167 6.63 -11.38 13.69
C ILE A 167 6.77 -11.72 12.19
N LYS A 168 6.29 -12.90 11.78
CA LYS A 168 6.26 -13.30 10.36
C LYS A 168 5.19 -12.59 9.54
N MET A 169 4.26 -11.90 10.19
CA MET A 169 3.18 -11.14 9.56
C MET A 169 3.49 -9.65 9.48
N SER A 170 4.16 -9.06 10.48
CA SER A 170 4.62 -7.66 10.43
C SER A 170 5.46 -7.39 9.19
N SER A 171 6.33 -8.34 8.82
CA SER A 171 7.11 -8.30 7.55
C SER A 171 6.28 -8.18 6.25
N LYS A 172 4.96 -8.35 6.31
CA LYS A 172 4.08 -8.44 5.13
C LYS A 172 2.98 -7.39 5.06
N ILE A 173 2.66 -6.68 6.14
CA ILE A 173 1.40 -5.92 6.24
C ILE A 173 1.61 -4.64 7.06
N ILE A 174 1.68 -3.49 6.39
CA ILE A 174 1.76 -2.19 7.07
C ILE A 174 0.43 -1.39 6.94
N PRO A 175 -0.33 -1.42 5.83
CA PRO A 175 -1.54 -0.59 5.77
C PRO A 175 -2.73 -1.11 6.59
N ASP A 176 -2.89 -2.44 6.68
CA ASP A 176 -4.11 -3.09 7.21
C ASP A 176 -3.84 -3.93 8.49
N LEU A 177 -2.77 -3.60 9.21
CA LEU A 177 -2.31 -4.39 10.36
C LEU A 177 -3.37 -4.53 11.46
N PRO A 178 -4.12 -3.49 11.88
CA PRO A 178 -5.14 -3.63 12.94
C PRO A 178 -6.24 -4.65 12.60
N GLU A 179 -6.77 -4.61 11.37
CA GLU A 179 -7.85 -5.52 10.93
C GLU A 179 -7.33 -6.96 10.77
N SER A 180 -6.08 -7.09 10.30
CA SER A 180 -5.40 -8.38 10.15
C SER A 180 -5.08 -9.03 11.50
N LEU A 181 -4.71 -8.24 12.52
CA LEU A 181 -4.45 -8.70 13.88
C LEU A 181 -5.73 -9.20 14.55
N GLY A 182 -6.83 -8.46 14.41
CA GLY A 182 -8.14 -8.84 14.96
C GLY A 182 -8.69 -10.15 14.39
N THR A 183 -8.36 -10.48 13.14
CA THR A 183 -8.77 -11.73 12.51
C THR A 183 -7.83 -12.91 12.80
N THR A 184 -6.53 -12.65 12.97
CA THR A 184 -5.51 -13.69 13.18
C THR A 184 -5.36 -14.10 14.65
N LEU A 185 -5.51 -13.13 15.55
CA LEU A 185 -5.43 -13.31 16.98
C LEU A 185 -6.86 -13.30 17.52
N ARG A 186 -7.33 -14.48 17.94
CA ARG A 186 -8.57 -14.55 18.72
C ARG A 186 -8.24 -14.08 20.12
N TRP A 187 -8.47 -12.79 20.34
CA TRP A 187 -8.37 -12.12 21.62
C TRP A 187 -9.49 -12.59 22.55
N GLN A 188 -9.39 -13.82 23.05
CA GLN A 188 -10.27 -14.33 24.10
C GLN A 188 -9.48 -14.44 25.41
N PRO A 189 -9.92 -13.78 26.50
CA PRO A 189 -10.95 -12.74 26.64
C PRO A 189 -10.39 -11.31 26.62
N LEU A 190 -9.10 -11.13 26.31
CA LEU A 190 -8.41 -9.88 26.60
C LEU A 190 -8.53 -8.88 25.44
N ARG A 191 -9.41 -7.89 25.69
CA ARG A 191 -9.54 -6.53 25.15
C ARG A 191 -9.03 -6.27 23.73
N ALA A 192 -9.92 -5.75 22.88
CA ALA A 192 -9.59 -5.22 21.56
C ALA A 192 -8.42 -4.22 21.57
N GLU A 193 -8.25 -3.51 22.69
CA GLU A 193 -7.13 -2.60 23.01
C GLU A 193 -5.75 -3.23 22.76
N TYR A 194 -5.58 -4.54 23.00
CA TYR A 194 -4.29 -5.21 22.80
C TYR A 194 -3.87 -5.25 21.33
N GLY A 195 -4.84 -5.37 20.42
CA GLY A 195 -4.56 -5.33 18.99
C GLY A 195 -4.07 -3.96 18.54
N GLU A 196 -4.65 -2.89 19.09
CA GLU A 196 -4.27 -1.50 18.79
C GLU A 196 -2.89 -1.15 19.36
N GLU A 197 -2.64 -1.49 20.62
CA GLU A 197 -1.34 -1.26 21.27
C GLU A 197 -0.21 -2.01 20.55
N LEU A 198 -0.44 -3.28 20.22
CA LEU A 198 0.55 -4.10 19.51
C LEU A 198 0.75 -3.62 18.07
N SER A 199 -0.30 -3.13 17.41
CA SER A 199 -0.16 -2.47 16.11
C SER A 199 0.69 -1.21 16.22
N GLY A 200 0.48 -0.38 17.25
CA GLY A 200 1.28 0.83 17.50
C GLY A 200 2.75 0.51 17.71
N LEU A 201 3.04 -0.46 18.58
CA LEU A 201 4.41 -0.90 18.88
C LEU A 201 5.15 -1.42 17.63
N LEU A 202 4.45 -2.20 16.79
CA LEU A 202 5.04 -2.70 15.54
C LEU A 202 5.29 -1.57 14.53
N SER A 203 4.37 -0.61 14.42
CA SER A 203 4.55 0.55 13.55
C SER A 203 5.69 1.46 14.03
N GLU A 204 5.85 1.68 15.33
CA GLU A 204 6.97 2.45 15.90
C GLU A 204 8.32 1.80 15.58
N PHE A 205 8.44 0.48 15.76
CA PHE A 205 9.64 -0.26 15.40
C PHE A 205 9.98 -0.14 13.90
N GLU A 206 8.96 -0.20 13.02
CA GLU A 206 9.18 -0.03 11.58
C GLU A 206 9.68 1.37 11.23
N ILE A 207 9.15 2.40 11.88
CA ILE A 207 9.59 3.79 11.71
C ILE A 207 11.05 3.94 12.14
N GLU A 208 11.41 3.50 13.35
CA GLU A 208 12.80 3.57 13.87
C GLU A 208 13.81 2.86 12.96
N ARG A 209 13.41 1.72 12.42
CA ARG A 209 14.21 0.96 11.46
C ARG A 209 14.39 1.71 10.14
N GLU A 210 13.33 2.29 9.58
CA GLU A 210 13.44 3.07 8.33
C GLU A 210 14.38 4.26 8.51
N PHE A 211 14.30 4.96 9.65
CA PHE A 211 15.26 6.01 9.99
C PHE A 211 16.69 5.49 10.04
N SER A 212 16.93 4.38 10.74
CA SER A 212 18.27 3.77 10.85
C SER A 212 18.86 3.36 9.50
N SER A 213 18.02 2.82 8.60
CA SER A 213 18.43 2.46 7.23
C SER A 213 18.81 3.68 6.41
N THR A 214 18.03 4.76 6.48
CA THR A 214 18.31 5.98 5.71
C THR A 214 19.58 6.69 6.17
N GLU A 215 19.87 6.69 7.48
CA GLU A 215 21.12 7.23 8.03
C GLU A 215 22.34 6.41 7.60
N ALA A 216 22.20 5.08 7.55
CA ALA A 216 23.26 4.20 7.06
C ALA A 216 23.54 4.46 5.56
N GLU A 217 22.50 4.56 4.73
CA GLU A 217 22.64 4.86 3.30
C GLU A 217 23.28 6.23 3.04
N THR A 218 22.85 7.28 3.76
CA THR A 218 23.45 8.62 3.62
C THR A 218 24.90 8.65 4.09
N THR A 219 25.26 7.87 5.12
CA THR A 219 26.65 7.75 5.59
C THR A 219 27.53 7.04 4.56
N ILE A 220 27.04 5.94 3.97
CA ILE A 220 27.75 5.20 2.92
C ILE A 220 27.95 6.09 1.69
N GLU A 221 26.91 6.80 1.26
CA GLU A 221 27.00 7.67 0.08
C GLU A 221 27.95 8.84 0.31
N ARG A 222 27.96 9.44 1.51
CA ARG A 222 28.96 10.43 1.89
C ARG A 222 30.39 9.86 1.87
N GLY A 223 30.59 8.64 2.35
CA GLY A 223 31.89 7.96 2.29
C GLY A 223 32.36 7.67 0.87
N ARG A 224 31.43 7.27 -0.02
CA ARG A 224 31.71 7.04 -1.46
C ARG A 224 32.17 8.32 -2.15
N LEU A 225 31.46 9.42 -1.92
CA LEU A 225 31.83 10.73 -2.48
C LEU A 225 33.23 11.19 -2.01
N MET A 226 33.57 10.99 -0.74
CA MET A 226 34.91 11.32 -0.24
C MET A 226 36.04 10.49 -0.89
N LEU A 227 35.77 9.21 -1.21
CA LEU A 227 36.74 8.36 -1.90
C LEU A 227 36.91 8.78 -3.37
N GLU A 228 35.83 9.14 -4.05
CA GLU A 228 35.87 9.68 -5.43
C GLU A 228 36.66 10.99 -5.50
N GLU A 229 36.44 11.92 -4.55
CA GLU A 229 37.24 13.15 -4.43
C GLU A 229 38.72 12.85 -4.18
N HIS A 230 39.04 11.87 -3.32
CA HIS A 230 40.42 11.49 -3.04
C HIS A 230 41.12 10.86 -4.26
N GLU A 231 40.40 10.04 -5.02
CA GLU A 231 40.92 9.45 -6.27
C GLU A 231 41.16 10.52 -7.34
N GLU A 232 40.26 11.51 -7.46
CA GLU A 232 40.46 12.65 -8.35
C GLU A 232 41.71 13.46 -7.97
N ILE A 233 41.91 13.72 -6.67
CA ILE A 233 43.13 14.36 -6.14
C ILE A 233 44.37 13.54 -6.51
N LEU A 234 44.37 12.23 -6.25
CA LEU A 234 45.50 11.37 -6.59
C LEU A 234 45.79 11.33 -8.09
N ASN A 235 44.78 11.38 -8.95
CA ASN A 235 44.97 11.46 -10.39
C ASN A 235 45.60 12.79 -10.81
N VAL A 236 45.13 13.91 -10.27
CA VAL A 236 45.70 15.25 -10.54
C VAL A 236 47.17 15.33 -10.11
N TYR A 237 47.49 14.87 -8.90
CA TYR A 237 48.86 14.94 -8.36
C TYR A 237 49.77 13.81 -8.88
N GLY A 238 49.23 12.63 -9.18
CA GLY A 238 49.97 11.51 -9.77
C GLY A 238 50.46 11.81 -11.18
N HIS A 239 49.68 12.53 -11.98
CA HIS A 239 50.13 13.02 -13.28
C HIS A 239 51.20 14.12 -13.18
N ALA A 240 51.13 14.97 -12.15
CA ALA A 240 52.16 15.98 -11.91
C ALA A 240 53.52 15.35 -11.51
N ALA A 241 53.50 14.26 -10.74
CA ALA A 241 54.72 13.54 -10.36
C ALA A 241 55.41 12.82 -11.55
N ALA A 242 54.65 12.38 -12.56
CA ALA A 242 55.18 11.71 -13.75
C ALA A 242 55.84 12.66 -14.77
N GLN A 243 55.66 13.98 -14.63
CA GLN A 243 56.27 15.00 -15.50
C GLN A 243 57.50 15.67 -14.89
N LEU A 244 57.96 15.22 -13.71
CA LEU A 244 59.23 15.70 -13.18
C LEU A 244 60.38 15.19 -14.06
N PRO A 245 61.22 16.08 -14.62
CA PRO A 245 62.32 15.69 -15.48
C PRO A 245 63.30 14.82 -14.69
N THR A 246 63.57 13.61 -15.19
CA THR A 246 64.55 12.66 -14.63
C THR A 246 66.01 13.10 -14.81
N SER A 247 66.30 14.40 -14.91
CA SER A 247 67.67 14.87 -15.11
C SER A 247 67.93 16.18 -14.38
N GLU A 248 68.03 16.12 -13.06
CA GLU A 248 69.06 16.85 -12.34
C GLU A 248 69.24 16.15 -11.00
N ALA A 249 70.44 15.60 -10.78
CA ALA A 249 70.82 15.07 -9.50
C ALA A 249 70.69 16.18 -8.46
N LEU A 250 69.64 16.13 -7.64
CA LEU A 250 69.54 17.00 -6.48
C LEU A 250 70.82 16.80 -5.67
N PRO A 251 71.53 17.89 -5.31
CA PRO A 251 72.72 17.79 -4.48
C PRO A 251 72.34 17.09 -3.17
N PRO A 252 73.26 16.30 -2.59
CA PRO A 252 73.00 15.62 -1.33
C PRO A 252 72.57 16.67 -0.31
N ILE A 253 71.38 16.48 0.27
CA ILE A 253 70.92 17.26 1.40
C ILE A 253 71.84 16.90 2.57
N VAL A 254 72.85 17.72 2.79
CA VAL A 254 73.69 17.65 3.99
C VAL A 254 72.84 18.20 5.12
N TYR A 255 72.30 17.31 5.94
CA TYR A 255 71.72 17.69 7.22
C TYR A 255 72.88 18.10 8.13
N GLU A 256 73.11 19.42 8.28
CA GLU A 256 73.91 19.91 9.40
C GLU A 256 73.13 19.67 10.69
N PHE A 257 73.57 18.66 11.43
CA PHE A 257 73.22 18.49 12.84
C PHE A 257 73.76 19.71 13.59
N VAL A 258 72.87 20.64 13.92
CA VAL A 258 73.16 21.68 14.91
C VAL A 258 73.21 20.99 16.27
N GLU A 259 74.42 20.70 16.76
CA GLU A 259 74.64 20.35 18.16
C GLU A 259 74.23 21.56 19.02
N GLY A 260 73.01 21.50 19.54
CA GLY A 260 72.54 22.42 20.56
C GLY A 260 73.33 22.20 21.84
N THR A 261 74.18 23.15 22.18
CA THR A 261 74.77 23.31 23.51
C THR A 261 73.68 23.66 24.52
N SER A 262 73.63 22.86 25.59
CA SER A 262 72.76 23.06 26.75
C SER A 262 73.05 24.37 27.48
N PRO A 263 72.01 25.02 28.02
CA PRO A 263 72.02 25.66 29.33
C PRO A 263 71.61 24.67 30.44
#